data_AF-A8LTT5-F1
#
_entry.id   AF-A8LTT5-F1
#
_cell.length_a   1.000
_cell.length_b   1.000
_cell.length_c   1.000
_cell.angle_alpha   90.00
_cell.angle_beta   90.00
_cell.angle_gamma   90.00
#
_symmetry.space_group_name_H-M   'P 1'
#
loop_
_entity.id
_entity.type
_entity.pdbx_description
1 polymer ?
#
loop_
_entity_poly.entity_id
_entity_poly.type
_entity_poly.pdbx_seq_one_letter_code
_entity_poly.pdbx_strand_id
1 'polypeptide(L)' 'MSAPDTNLKTQRKRHIGALAGIGIAVAFAAILLAGYLVILADRGEAPEGADTQIDGRFGVEVEN' A
#
# COMPACT_ATOMS: atom_id res chain seq x y z
N MET A 1 32.11 -9.00 31.14
CA MET A 1 31.91 -7.62 30.64
C MET A 1 30.41 -7.40 30.47
N SER A 2 29.81 -6.50 31.25
CA SER A 2 28.39 -6.13 31.04
C SER A 2 28.28 -5.30 29.77
N ALA A 3 27.27 -5.58 28.95
CA ALA A 3 27.05 -4.90 27.69
C ALA A 3 26.99 -3.37 27.87
N PRO A 4 27.52 -2.58 26.93
CA PRO A 4 27.44 -1.12 26.99
C PRO A 4 25.97 -0.69 27.08
N ASP A 5 25.66 0.14 28.06
CA ASP A 5 24.32 0.71 28.22
C ASP A 5 24.05 1.65 27.04
N THR A 6 23.38 1.15 26.01
CA THR A 6 23.09 1.93 24.82
C THR A 6 22.15 3.06 25.19
N ASN A 7 22.60 4.31 25.06
CA ASN A 7 21.87 5.51 25.48
C ASN A 7 20.71 5.84 24.52
N LEU A 8 19.71 4.95 24.49
CA LEU A 8 18.53 5.02 23.62
C LEU A 8 17.69 6.28 23.89
N LYS A 9 17.65 6.75 25.14
CA LYS A 9 16.90 7.96 25.52
C LYS A 9 17.48 9.22 24.87
N THR A 10 18.81 9.36 24.86
CA THR A 10 19.47 10.52 24.23
C THR A 10 19.36 10.47 22.72
N GLN A 11 19.53 9.28 22.12
CA GLN A 11 19.40 9.11 20.67
C GLN A 11 17.97 9.38 20.20
N ARG A 12 16.94 8.87 20.89
CA ARG A 12 15.54 9.13 20.55
C ARG A 12 15.22 10.62 20.52
N LYS A 13 15.73 11.38 21.51
CA LYS A 13 15.49 12.83 21.59
C LYS A 13 16.14 13.59 20.43
N ARG A 14 17.32 13.14 19.97
CA ARG A 14 18.05 13.77 18.85
C ARG A 14 17.48 13.39 17.48
N HIS A 15 16.91 12.20 17.34
CA HIS A 15 16.30 11.71 16.10
C HIS A 15 14.80 11.96 15.99
N ILE A 16 14.17 12.58 17.00
CA ILE A 16 12.71 12.75 17.05
C ILE A 16 12.19 13.57 15.86
N GLY A 17 12.96 14.55 15.39
CA GLY A 17 12.60 15.34 14.21
C GLY A 17 12.62 14.52 12.92
N ALA A 18 13.62 13.64 12.75
CA ALA A 18 13.70 12.75 11.59
C ALA A 18 12.58 11.69 11.61
N LEU A 19 12.30 11.10 12.79
CA LEU A 19 11.19 10.17 12.98
C LEU A 19 9.84 10.82 12.68
N ALA A 20 9.63 12.06 13.13
CA ALA A 20 8.43 12.82 12.81
C ALA A 20 8.32 13.11 11.30
N GLY A 21 9.42 13.52 10.66
CA GLY A 21 9.45 13.77 9.21
C GLY A 21 9.12 12.53 8.38
N ILE A 22 9.67 11.36 8.75
CA ILE A 22 9.32 10.09 8.12
C ILE A 22 7.83 9.78 8.32
N GLY A 23 7.32 9.96 9.55
CA GLY A 23 5.90 9.77 9.83
C GLY A 23 4.99 10.65 8.97
N ILE A 24 5.35 11.92 8.80
CA ILE A 24 4.62 12.87 7.93
C ILE A 24 4.68 12.44 6.47
N ALA A 25 5.86 12.04 5.97
CA ALA A 25 6.01 11.59 4.59
C ALA A 25 5.19 10.34 4.29
N VAL A 26 5.17 9.38 5.21
CA VAL A 26 4.35 8.16 5.09
C VAL A 26 2.86 8.49 5.12
N ALA A 27 2.42 9.37 6.04
CA ALA A 27 1.02 9.80 6.10
C ALA A 27 0.59 10.51 4.80
N PHE A 28 1.44 11.38 4.26
CA PHE A 28 1.18 12.05 2.99
C PHE A 28 1.06 11.06 1.82
N ALA A 29 1.98 10.10 1.72
CA ALA A 29 1.91 9.05 0.70
C ALA A 29 0.63 8.22 0.82
N ALA A 30 0.21 7.88 2.06
CA ALA A 30 -1.03 7.15 2.30
C ALA A 30 -2.27 7.92 1.84
N ILE A 31 -2.32 9.25 2.06
CA ILE A 31 -3.41 10.10 1.60
C ILE A 31 -3.47 10.13 0.07
N LEU A 32 -2.32 10.30 -0.60
CA LEU A 32 -2.26 10.27 -2.06
C LEU A 32 -2.70 8.93 -2.63
N LEU A 33 -2.25 7.82 -2.03
CA LEU A 33 -2.65 6.49 -2.45
C LEU A 33 -4.16 6.28 -2.29
N ALA A 34 -4.72 6.68 -1.16
CA ALA A 34 -6.17 6.59 -0.94
C ALA A 34 -6.96 7.40 -1.98
N GLY A 35 -6.53 8.63 -2.28
CA GLY A 35 -7.16 9.44 -3.32
C GLY A 35 -7.06 8.80 -4.72
N TYR A 36 -5.90 8.23 -5.04
CA TYR A 36 -5.71 7.50 -6.30
C TYR A 36 -6.63 6.28 -6.41
N LEU A 37 -6.78 5.49 -5.35
CA LEU A 37 -7.67 4.33 -5.33
C LEU A 37 -9.14 4.72 -5.52
N VAL A 38 -9.58 5.83 -4.94
CA VAL A 38 -10.95 6.34 -5.16
C VAL A 38 -11.17 6.68 -6.63
N ILE A 39 -10.21 7.37 -7.26
CA ILE A 39 -10.28 7.72 -8.69
C ILE A 39 -10.25 6.45 -9.55
N LEU A 40 -9.39 5.48 -9.22
CA LEU A 40 -9.29 4.22 -9.95
C LEU A 40 -10.55 3.38 -9.83
N ALA A 41 -11.22 3.39 -8.68
CA ALA A 41 -12.48 2.69 -8.49
C ALA A 41 -13.63 3.36 -9.28
N ASP A 42 -13.63 4.68 -9.37
CA ASP A 42 -14.65 5.45 -10.12
C ASP A 42 -14.45 5.36 -11.64
N ARG A 43 -13.20 5.31 -12.09
CA ARG A 43 -12.80 5.31 -13.52
C ARG A 43 -12.29 3.98 -14.03
N GLY A 44 -12.39 2.92 -13.23
CA GLY A 44 -11.94 1.61 -13.63
C GLY A 44 -12.89 1.04 -14.67
N GLU A 45 -12.43 0.90 -15.90
CA GLU A 45 -13.11 0.06 -16.89
C GLU A 45 -13.27 -1.36 -16.32
N ALA A 46 -14.45 -1.95 -16.51
CA ALA A 46 -14.67 -3.35 -16.21
C ALA A 46 -13.70 -4.21 -17.06
N PRO A 47 -13.18 -5.33 -16.54
CA PRO A 47 -12.29 -6.18 -17.30
C PRO A 47 -12.94 -6.60 -18.63
N GLU A 48 -12.23 -6.35 -19.72
CA GLU A 48 -12.66 -6.70 -21.07
C GLU A 48 -12.76 -8.23 -21.16
N GLY A 49 -13.96 -8.76 -21.41
CA GLY A 49 -14.23 -10.21 -21.39
C GLY A 49 -14.70 -10.79 -20.04
N ALA A 50 -15.07 -9.96 -19.06
CA ALA A 50 -15.68 -10.43 -17.80
C ALA A 50 -17.01 -11.18 -18.00
N ASP A 51 -17.71 -10.93 -19.09
CA ASP A 51 -18.95 -11.62 -19.46
C ASP A 51 -18.67 -13.04 -19.99
N THR A 52 -17.45 -13.32 -20.45
CA THR A 52 -17.07 -14.55 -21.10
C THR A 52 -16.30 -15.45 -20.14
N GLN A 53 -16.99 -16.41 -19.51
CA GLN A 53 -16.34 -17.35 -18.61
C GLN A 53 -15.77 -18.53 -19.41
N ILE A 54 -14.45 -18.68 -19.47
CA ILE A 54 -13.82 -19.81 -20.19
C ILE A 54 -13.85 -21.05 -19.29
N ASP A 55 -14.52 -22.13 -19.75
CA ASP A 55 -14.46 -23.42 -19.06
C ASP A 55 -13.05 -24.01 -19.20
N GLY A 56 -12.31 -24.08 -18.09
CA GLY A 56 -10.94 -24.60 -18.03
C GLY A 56 -10.79 -26.08 -18.42
N ARG A 57 -11.89 -26.82 -18.61
CA ARG A 57 -11.85 -28.21 -19.08
C ARG A 57 -11.79 -28.34 -20.60
N PHE A 58 -12.37 -27.39 -21.33
CA PHE A 58 -12.57 -27.51 -22.79
C PHE A 58 -12.17 -26.26 -23.59
N GLY A 59 -11.81 -25.15 -22.93
CA GLY A 59 -11.38 -23.93 -23.62
C GLY A 59 -12.47 -23.25 -24.45
N VAL A 60 -13.74 -23.55 -24.14
CA VAL A 60 -14.92 -22.94 -24.77
C VAL A 60 -15.49 -21.86 -23.87
N GLU A 61 -15.99 -20.81 -24.51
CA GLU A 61 -16.71 -19.71 -23.88
C GLU A 61 -18.05 -20.22 -23.33
N VAL A 62 -18.35 -19.90 -22.07
CA VAL A 62 -19.66 -20.13 -21.45
C VAL A 62 -20.31 -18.77 -21.26
N GLU A 63 -21.38 -18.53 -22.02
CA GLU A 63 -22.26 -17.38 -21.88
C GLU A 63 -23.16 -17.60 -20.64
N ASN A 64 -23.26 -16.59 -19.76
CA ASN A 64 -24.15 -16.63 -18.59
C ASN A 64 -25.55 -16.12 -18.93
#